data_AF-A0A238KGV6-F1
#
_entry.id   AF-A0A238KGV6-F1
#
_cell.length_a   1.000
_cell.length_b   1.000
_cell.length_c   1.000
_cell.angle_alpha   90.00
_cell.angle_beta   90.00
_cell.angle_gamma   90.00
#
_symmetry.space_group_name_H-M   'P 1'
#
loop_
_entity.id
_entity.type
_entity.pdbx_description
1 polymer ?
#
loop_
_entity_poly.entity_id
_entity_poly.type
_entity_poly.pdbx_seq_one_letter_code
_entity_poly.pdbx_strand_id
1 'polypeptide(L)' 'MWQQWGVANIYPKLLGQIVSRVKWGIMMLRTISVGTHVQVQGILVKTLANGRVVVSVGDREFEGTPVTRLN' A
#
# COMPACT_ATOMS: atom_id res chain seq x y z
N MET A 1 -17.21 3.03 8.42
CA MET A 1 -18.26 2.00 8.59
C MET A 1 -18.38 1.23 7.27
N TRP A 2 -17.81 0.03 7.19
CA TRP A 2 -17.96 -0.88 6.04
C TRP A 2 -18.77 -2.10 6.49
N GLN A 3 -19.74 -2.50 5.67
CA GLN A 3 -20.83 -3.43 6.01
C GLN A 3 -20.32 -4.85 6.29
N GLN A 4 -20.90 -5.46 7.32
CA GLN A 4 -20.55 -6.77 7.86
C GLN A 4 -21.28 -7.86 7.06
N TRP A 5 -20.54 -8.72 6.35
CA TRP A 5 -21.10 -9.96 5.80
C TRP A 5 -21.25 -10.99 6.93
N GLY A 6 -22.39 -11.69 6.95
CA GLY A 6 -22.92 -12.49 8.07
C GLY A 6 -22.09 -13.69 8.53
N VAL A 7 -20.94 -13.43 9.15
CA VAL A 7 -20.10 -14.45 9.84
C VAL A 7 -19.67 -13.97 11.25
N ALA A 8 -20.24 -12.86 11.73
CA ALA A 8 -19.74 -12.07 12.85
C ALA A 8 -19.79 -12.74 14.25
N ASN A 9 -20.40 -13.93 14.41
CA ASN A 9 -20.68 -14.50 15.73
C ASN A 9 -19.79 -15.67 16.19
N ILE A 10 -18.82 -16.14 15.39
CA ILE A 10 -18.06 -17.35 15.78
C ILE A 10 -16.63 -17.07 16.28
N TYR A 11 -15.92 -16.00 15.86
CA TYR A 11 -14.54 -15.76 16.34
C TYR A 11 -14.13 -14.28 16.45
N PRO A 12 -14.60 -13.52 17.45
CA PRO A 12 -14.33 -12.08 17.54
C PRO A 12 -12.87 -11.71 17.88
N LYS A 13 -12.10 -12.58 18.54
CA LYS A 13 -10.72 -12.24 18.99
C LYS A 13 -9.61 -12.66 18.03
N LEU A 14 -9.75 -13.78 17.32
CA LEU A 14 -8.74 -14.29 16.38
C LEU A 14 -8.76 -13.52 15.06
N LEU A 15 -9.94 -13.13 14.58
CA LEU A 15 -10.06 -12.33 13.35
C LEU A 15 -9.47 -10.94 13.51
N GLY A 16 -9.55 -10.30 14.68
CA GLY A 16 -8.91 -9.00 14.90
C GLY A 16 -7.38 -9.04 14.74
N GLN A 17 -6.75 -10.11 15.23
CA GLN A 17 -5.30 -10.31 15.11
C GLN A 17 -4.87 -10.78 13.71
N ILE A 18 -5.66 -11.62 13.05
CA ILE A 18 -5.37 -12.08 11.69
C ILE A 18 -5.62 -10.96 10.68
N VAL A 19 -6.71 -10.21 10.81
CA VAL A 19 -7.01 -9.07 9.94
C VAL A 19 -5.99 -7.96 10.15
N SER A 20 -5.50 -7.71 11.37
CA SER A 20 -4.38 -6.78 11.57
C SER A 20 -3.13 -7.27 10.85
N ARG A 21 -2.74 -8.55 11.00
CA ARG A 21 -1.56 -9.13 10.35
C ARG A 21 -1.65 -9.18 8.83
N VAL A 22 -2.83 -9.48 8.28
CA VAL A 22 -3.09 -9.54 6.84
C VAL A 22 -3.17 -8.15 6.23
N LYS A 23 -3.72 -7.15 6.92
CA LYS A 23 -3.76 -5.76 6.45
C LYS A 23 -2.37 -5.17 6.25
N TRP A 24 -1.38 -5.59 7.05
CA TRP A 24 0.04 -5.25 6.83
C TRP A 24 0.66 -6.01 5.64
N GLY A 25 0.25 -7.25 5.41
CA GLY A 25 0.79 -8.11 4.34
C GLY A 25 0.35 -7.73 2.91
N ILE A 26 -0.76 -7.00 2.77
CA ILE A 26 -1.31 -6.60 1.45
C ILE A 26 -1.04 -5.12 1.15
N MET A 27 -0.06 -4.49 1.82
CA MET A 27 0.34 -3.14 1.47
C MET A 27 0.74 -3.10 -0.01
N MET A 28 0.07 -2.24 -0.79
CA MET A 28 0.25 -2.19 -2.24
C MET A 28 1.66 -1.69 -2.56
N LEU A 29 2.55 -2.61 -2.90
CA LEU A 29 3.88 -2.26 -3.36
C LEU A 29 3.80 -1.59 -4.74
N ARG A 30 4.45 -0.45 -4.85
CA ARG A 30 4.58 0.32 -6.08
C ARG A 30 6.04 0.67 -6.29
N THR A 31 6.47 0.61 -7.54
CA THR A 31 7.78 1.11 -7.96
C THR A 31 7.59 2.48 -8.58
N ILE A 32 8.38 3.44 -8.12
CA ILE A 32 8.43 4.79 -8.65
C ILE A 32 9.81 5.07 -9.23
N SER A 33 9.86 5.92 -10.25
CA SER A 33 11.11 6.53 -10.70
C SER A 33 11.34 7.83 -9.94
N VAL A 34 12.53 7.96 -9.35
CA VAL A 34 13.02 9.18 -8.70
C VAL A 34 14.15 9.73 -9.56
N GLY A 35 13.87 10.84 -10.25
CA GLY A 35 14.76 11.35 -11.29
C GLY A 35 14.80 10.43 -12.52
N THR A 36 15.94 10.40 -13.22
CA THR A 36 16.09 9.73 -14.52
C THR A 36 16.67 8.31 -14.44
N HIS A 37 17.35 7.95 -13.34
CA HIS A 37 18.13 6.71 -13.24
C HIS A 37 17.82 5.85 -12.00
N VAL A 38 17.03 6.34 -11.06
CA VAL A 38 16.77 5.62 -9.80
C VAL A 38 15.32 5.17 -9.75
N GLN A 39 15.11 3.90 -9.40
CA GLN A 39 13.79 3.35 -9.10
C GLN A 39 13.72 2.93 -7.63
N VAL A 40 12.62 3.26 -6.97
CA VAL A 40 12.37 2.97 -5.56
C VAL A 40 11.09 2.15 -5.46
N GLN A 41 11.16 1.00 -4.80
CA GLN A 41 9.99 0.17 -4.52
C GLN A 41 9.58 0.33 -3.06
N GLY A 42 8.30 0.66 -2.84
CA GLY A 42 7.77 0.87 -1.50
C GLY A 42 6.26 0.77 -1.44
N ILE A 43 5.71 1.00 -0.26
CA ILE A 43 4.28 0.94 0.02
C ILE A 43 3.63 2.23 -0.47
N LEU A 44 2.60 2.14 -1.31
CA LEU A 44 1.86 3.34 -1.74
C LEU A 44 1.20 4.05 -0.55
N VAL A 45 1.60 5.29 -0.30
CA VAL A 45 1.05 6.14 0.77
C VAL A 45 -0.07 7.02 0.22
N LYS A 46 0.18 7.71 -0.90
CA LYS A 46 -0.78 8.63 -1.54
C LYS A 46 -0.45 8.88 -3.00
N THR A 47 -1.47 9.26 -3.75
CA THR A 47 -1.37 9.80 -5.10
C THR A 47 -1.54 11.32 -5.04
N LEU A 48 -0.70 12.04 -5.76
CA LEU A 48 -0.72 13.49 -5.82
C LEU A 48 -1.50 13.96 -7.07
N ALA A 49 -2.05 15.16 -7.02
CA ALA A 49 -2.85 15.73 -8.13
C ALA A 49 -2.05 15.93 -9.43
N ASN A 50 -0.72 16.03 -9.33
CA ASN A 50 0.20 16.16 -10.47
C ASN A 50 0.53 14.82 -11.15
N GLY A 51 -0.09 13.71 -10.73
CA GLY A 51 0.16 12.37 -11.28
C GLY A 51 1.38 11.66 -10.70
N ARG A 52 2.13 12.29 -9.78
CA ARG A 52 3.17 11.64 -8.98
C ARG A 52 2.55 10.85 -7.84
N VAL A 53 3.30 9.90 -7.30
CA VAL A 53 2.89 9.12 -6.13
C VAL A 53 3.98 9.14 -5.08
N VAL A 54 3.57 8.95 -3.84
CA VAL A 54 4.48 8.82 -2.70
C VAL A 54 4.48 7.38 -2.23
N VAL A 55 5.66 6.79 -2.12
CA VAL A 55 5.87 5.47 -1.53
C VAL A 55 6.67 5.57 -0.25
N SER A 56 6.39 4.71 0.72
CA SER A 56 7.17 4.59 1.95
C SER A 56 8.08 3.36 1.90
N VAL A 57 9.33 3.55 2.33
CA VAL A 57 10.36 2.52 2.49
C VAL A 57 10.98 2.66 3.88
N GLY A 58 10.64 1.74 4.78
CA GLY A 58 10.99 1.86 6.20
C GLY A 58 10.37 3.14 6.77
N ASP A 59 11.22 4.03 7.29
CA ASP A 59 10.79 5.29 7.92
C ASP A 59 10.87 6.50 6.97
N ARG A 60 11.06 6.28 5.66
CA ARG A 60 11.23 7.36 4.67
C ARG A 60 10.17 7.31 3.59
N GLU A 61 9.68 8.49 3.21
CA GLU A 61 8.79 8.68 2.06
C GLU A 61 9.56 9.20 0.84
N PHE A 62 9.22 8.68 -0.33
CA PHE A 62 9.81 9.05 -1.61
C PHE A 62 8.70 9.41 -2.60
N GLU A 63 8.82 10.57 -3.25
CA GLU A 63 7.91 11.02 -4.30
C GLU A 63 8.51 10.77 -5.67
N GLY A 64 7.75 10.16 -6.58
CA GLY A 64 8.23 9.87 -7.93
C GLY A 64 7.11 9.60 -8.92
N THR A 65 7.51 9.34 -10.16
CA THR A 65 6.58 8.99 -11.22
C THR A 65 6.32 7.48 -11.15
N PRO A 66 5.06 7.02 -11.18
CA PRO A 66 4.76 5.59 -11.25
C PRO A 66 5.43 4.94 -12.45
N VAL A 67 6.12 3.82 -12.24
CA VAL A 67 6.64 3.01 -13.35
C VAL A 67 5.50 2.17 -13.90
N THR A 68 5.00 2.52 -15.09
CA THR A 68 4.09 1.68 -15.86
C THR A 68 4.90 0.58 -16.53
N ARG A 69 4.54 -0.68 -16.30
CA ARG A 69 5.06 -1.77 -17.12
C ARG A 69 4.40 -1.63 -18.50
N LEU A 70 5.18 -1.19 -19.49
CA LEU A 70 4.80 -1.35 -20.90
C LEU A 70 5.04 -2.83 -21.21
N ASN A 71 3.94 -3.56 -21.44
CA ASN A 71 3.98 -4.92 -21.99
C ASN A 71 4.10 -4.85 -23.50
#